data_AF-A0A7Z9IYB0-F1
#
_entry.id   AF-A0A7Z9IYB0-F1
#
_cell.length_a   1.000
_cell.length_b   1.000
_cell.length_c   1.000
_cell.angle_alpha   90.00
_cell.angle_beta   90.00
_cell.angle_gamma   90.00
#
_symmetry.space_group_name_H-M   'P 1'
#
loop_
_entity.id
_entity.type
_entity.pdbx_description
1 polymer ?
#
loop_
_entity_poly.entity_id
_entity_poly.type
_entity_poly.pdbx_seq_one_letter_code
_entity_poly.pdbx_strand_id
1 'polypeptide(L)'
;MPPLSLTIKGAIWMLGAMASFLMIAVGARELSDTMNTFQIVFLRSLVGFGIILLVLAKQGIKVPETGRLKIHIFRNILHYSAQAAWILGVSLLPLATVFAIEFTTPIWVALMAVLLLNERLNRGRLV
;
A
#
# COMPACT_ATOMS: atom_id res chain seq x y z
N MET A 1 -20.36 -17.69 22.47
CA MET A 1 -20.58 -17.19 21.10
C MET A 1 -19.75 -18.06 20.17
N PRO A 2 -20.33 -18.73 19.16
CA PRO A 2 -19.52 -19.48 18.21
C PRO A 2 -18.52 -18.53 17.55
N PRO A 3 -17.26 -18.94 17.34
CA PRO A 3 -16.30 -18.10 16.64
C PRO A 3 -16.85 -17.75 15.26
N LEU A 4 -16.73 -16.48 14.87
CA LEU A 4 -17.07 -16.03 13.52
C LEU A 4 -16.44 -16.96 12.49
N SER A 5 -17.18 -17.35 11.45
CA SER A 5 -16.59 -18.16 10.38
C SER A 5 -15.40 -17.40 9.76
N LEU A 6 -14.36 -18.14 9.34
CA LEU A 6 -13.13 -17.57 8.80
C LEU A 6 -13.43 -16.57 7.65
N THR A 7 -14.47 -16.86 6.86
CA THR A 7 -14.97 -16.00 5.79
C THR A 7 -15.48 -14.65 6.29
N ILE A 8 -16.29 -14.62 7.35
CA ILE A 8 -16.82 -13.35 7.90
C ILE A 8 -15.69 -12.54 8.53
N LYS A 9 -14.76 -13.19 9.23
CA LYS A 9 -13.57 -12.51 9.78
C LYS A 9 -12.74 -11.89 8.66
N GLY A 10 -12.54 -12.61 7.57
CA GLY A 10 -11.88 -12.10 6.36
C GLY A 10 -12.61 -10.91 5.76
N ALA A 11 -13.93 -11.00 5.61
CA ALA A 11 -14.76 -9.91 5.08
C ALA A 11 -14.66 -8.63 5.92
N ILE A 12 -14.66 -8.75 7.26
CA ILE A 12 -14.48 -7.60 8.16
C ILE A 12 -13.11 -6.94 7.96
N TRP A 13 -12.04 -7.74 7.85
CA TRP A 13 -10.70 -7.21 7.56
C TRP A 13 -10.63 -6.50 6.20
N MET A 14 -11.28 -7.07 5.18
CA MET A 14 -11.36 -6.44 3.85
C MET A 14 -12.09 -5.11 3.90
N LEU A 15 -13.23 -5.03 4.59
CA LEU A 15 -13.99 -3.79 4.76
C LEU A 15 -13.16 -2.72 5.50
N GLY A 16 -12.47 -3.11 6.58
CA GLY A 16 -11.60 -2.21 7.33
C GLY A 16 -10.42 -1.70 6.49
N ALA A 17 -9.82 -2.55 5.67
CA ALA A 17 -8.76 -2.15 4.75
C ALA A 17 -9.30 -1.18 3.68
N MET A 18 -10.47 -1.46 3.10
CA MET A 18 -11.08 -0.60 2.08
C MET A 18 -11.42 0.78 2.65
N ALA A 19 -12.02 0.83 3.84
CA ALA A 19 -12.28 2.08 4.54
C ALA A 19 -10.99 2.88 4.81
N SER A 20 -9.92 2.17 5.20
CA SER A 20 -8.61 2.80 5.42
C SER A 20 -8.02 3.40 4.14
N PHE A 21 -8.14 2.70 3.00
CA PHE A 21 -7.68 3.22 1.71
C PHE A 21 -8.48 4.45 1.27
N LEU A 22 -9.80 4.43 1.43
CA LEU A 22 -10.66 5.59 1.14
C LEU A 22 -10.29 6.80 2.00
N MET A 23 -10.10 6.59 3.31
CA MET A 23 -9.69 7.67 4.22
C MET A 23 -8.33 8.27 3.83
N ILE A 24 -7.38 7.44 3.38
CA ILE A 24 -6.09 7.92 2.88
C ILE A 24 -6.26 8.76 1.61
N ALA A 25 -7.10 8.33 0.66
CA ALA A 25 -7.32 9.08 -0.59
C ALA A 25 -7.96 10.44 -0.33
N VAL A 26 -9.02 10.48 0.48
CA VAL A 26 -9.68 11.73 0.85
C VAL A 26 -8.73 12.61 1.67
N GLY A 27 -8.10 12.06 2.71
CA GLY A 27 -7.17 12.82 3.56
C GLY A 27 -5.98 13.37 2.79
N ALA A 28 -5.40 12.60 1.85
CA ALA A 28 -4.33 13.08 1.00
C ALA A 28 -4.80 14.21 0.07
N ARG A 29 -6.02 14.14 -0.47
CA ARG A 29 -6.60 15.20 -1.30
C ARG A 29 -6.77 16.49 -0.51
N GLU A 30 -7.42 16.45 0.64
CA GLU A 30 -7.65 17.62 1.50
C GLU A 30 -6.33 18.24 1.99
N LEU A 31 -5.36 17.42 2.37
CA LEU A 31 -4.05 17.91 2.82
C LEU A 31 -3.22 18.52 1.68
N SER A 32 -3.46 18.11 0.43
CA SER A 32 -2.69 18.61 -0.72
C SER A 32 -2.92 20.10 -1.01
N ASP A 33 -3.99 20.69 -0.48
CA ASP A 33 -4.26 22.13 -0.61
C ASP A 33 -3.33 22.99 0.27
N THR A 34 -2.77 22.41 1.34
CA THR A 34 -1.95 23.14 2.33
C THR A 34 -0.54 22.57 2.49
N MET A 35 -0.32 21.32 2.06
CA MET A 35 0.92 20.60 2.23
C MET A 35 1.42 20.05 0.90
N ASN A 36 2.72 20.10 0.68
CA ASN A 36 3.30 19.44 -0.49
C ASN A 36 3.31 17.91 -0.32
N THR A 37 3.41 17.19 -1.44
CA THR A 37 3.43 15.72 -1.47
C THR A 37 4.46 15.10 -0.52
N PHE A 38 5.67 15.66 -0.46
CA PHE A 38 6.73 15.12 0.40
C PHE A 38 6.42 15.25 1.88
N GLN A 39 5.82 16.36 2.31
CA GLN A 39 5.38 16.56 3.69
C GLN A 39 4.30 15.55 4.08
N ILE A 40 3.33 15.31 3.19
CA ILE A 40 2.26 14.32 3.44
C ILE A 40 2.84 12.91 3.58
N VAL A 41 3.69 12.47 2.64
CA VAL A 41 4.32 11.14 2.69
C VAL A 41 5.22 10.99 3.92
N PHE A 42 5.96 12.04 4.28
CA PHE A 42 6.81 12.07 5.47
C PHE A 42 6.00 11.88 6.75
N LEU A 43 4.96 12.69 6.97
CA LEU A 43 4.11 12.58 8.16
C LEU A 43 3.43 11.22 8.25
N ARG A 44 2.91 10.70 7.12
CA ARG A 44 2.35 9.35 7.06
C ARG A 44 3.38 8.29 7.50
N SER A 45 4.60 8.39 6.99
CA SER A 45 5.68 7.44 7.32
C SER A 45 6.08 7.53 8.79
N LEU A 46 6.12 8.74 9.35
CA LEU A 46 6.43 8.99 10.75
C LEU A 46 5.37 8.40 11.68
N VAL A 47 4.08 8.62 11.37
CA VAL A 47 2.96 8.03 12.13
C VAL A 47 2.99 6.51 12.03
N GLY A 48 3.16 5.95 10.83
CA GLY A 48 3.26 4.49 10.64
C GLY A 48 4.44 3.88 11.38
N PHE A 49 5.59 4.55 11.37
CA PHE A 49 6.76 4.14 12.14
C PHE A 49 6.48 4.15 13.65
N GLY A 50 5.85 5.20 14.18
CA GLY A 50 5.43 5.26 15.58
C GLY A 50 4.47 4.13 15.97
N ILE A 51 3.49 3.80 15.13
CA ILE A 51 2.57 2.67 15.35
C ILE A 51 3.35 1.36 15.41
N ILE A 52 4.28 1.12 14.48
CA ILE A 52 5.11 -0.09 14.48
C ILE A 52 5.95 -0.17 15.76
N LEU A 53 6.56 0.95 16.20
CA LEU A 53 7.32 0.97 17.46
C LEU A 53 6.45 0.63 18.67
N LEU A 54 5.23 1.14 18.75
CA LEU A 54 4.29 0.80 19.83
C LEU A 54 3.90 -0.68 19.82
N VAL A 55 3.71 -1.27 18.64
CA VAL A 55 3.43 -2.70 18.50
C VAL A 55 4.65 -3.54 18.93
N LEU A 56 5.85 -3.16 18.50
CA LEU A 56 7.09 -3.82 18.88
C LEU A 56 7.37 -3.72 20.38
N ALA A 57 7.10 -2.56 21.00
CA ALA A 57 7.23 -2.39 22.45
C ALA A 57 6.31 -3.33 23.23
N LYS A 58 5.11 -3.65 22.71
CA LYS A 58 4.18 -4.60 23.34
C LYS A 58 4.53 -6.07 23.12
N GLN A 59 5.13 -6.41 21.98
CA GLN A 59 5.45 -7.80 21.61
C GLN A 59 6.88 -8.22 21.97
N GLY A 60 7.70 -7.28 22.42
CA GLY A 60 9.13 -7.45 22.63
C GLY A 60 9.90 -7.22 21.33
N ILE A 61 10.97 -6.42 21.41
CA ILE A 61 11.82 -6.13 20.25
C ILE A 61 12.67 -7.37 19.95
N LYS A 62 12.14 -8.28 19.13
CA LYS A 62 12.92 -9.31 18.46
C LYS A 62 13.24 -8.79 17.05
N VAL A 63 14.29 -7.99 16.93
CA VAL A 63 14.76 -7.54 15.60
C VAL A 63 15.21 -8.80 14.84
N PRO A 64 14.55 -9.17 13.73
CA PRO A 64 15.03 -10.28 12.91
C PRO A 64 16.40 -9.88 12.34
N GLU A 65 17.41 -10.74 12.48
CA GLU A 65 18.66 -10.56 11.72
C GLU A 65 18.33 -10.60 10.22
N THR A 66 18.47 -9.46 9.54
CA THR A 66 18.09 -9.36 8.13
C THR A 66 19.29 -9.68 7.23
N GLY A 67 19.42 -10.95 6.81
CA GLY A 67 20.39 -11.35 5.76
C GLY A 67 20.09 -10.77 4.37
N ARG A 68 19.02 -9.98 4.21
CA ARG A 68 18.49 -9.49 2.92
C ARG A 68 18.29 -7.97 2.87
N LEU A 69 19.14 -7.21 3.57
CA LEU A 69 19.02 -5.75 3.68
C LEU A 69 18.89 -5.05 2.30
N LYS A 70 19.64 -5.49 1.29
CA LYS A 70 19.58 -4.93 -0.07
C LYS A 70 18.16 -4.98 -0.66
N ILE A 71 17.45 -6.09 -0.48
CA ILE A 71 16.07 -6.26 -0.98
C ILE A 71 15.11 -5.37 -0.21
N HIS A 72 15.28 -5.23 1.11
CA HIS A 72 14.45 -4.33 1.91
C HIS A 72 14.62 -2.87 1.48
N ILE A 73 15.86 -2.42 1.26
CA ILE A 73 16.15 -1.07 0.78
C ILE A 73 15.49 -0.85 -0.58
N PHE A 74 15.74 -1.73 -1.55
CA PHE A 74 15.16 -1.61 -2.89
C PHE A 74 13.63 -1.57 -2.87
N ARG A 75 13.00 -2.51 -2.15
CA ARG A 75 11.54 -2.56 -1.97
C ARG A 75 11.02 -1.26 -1.36
N ASN A 76 11.69 -0.74 -0.33
CA ASN A 76 11.24 0.47 0.36
C ASN A 76 11.40 1.72 -0.53
N ILE A 77 12.47 1.83 -1.33
CA ILE A 77 12.64 2.93 -2.29
C ILE A 77 11.52 2.91 -3.33
N LEU A 78 11.25 1.75 -3.93
CA LEU A 78 10.15 1.60 -4.89
C LEU A 78 8.80 1.94 -4.25
N HIS A 79 8.54 1.43 -3.05
CA HIS A 79 7.28 1.65 -2.37
C HIS A 79 7.10 3.11 -1.93
N TYR A 80 8.16 3.77 -1.46
CA TYR A 80 8.12 5.18 -1.10
C TYR A 80 7.89 6.06 -2.33
N SER A 81 8.59 5.78 -3.43
CA SER A 81 8.42 6.50 -4.70
C SER A 81 7.02 6.32 -5.27
N ALA A 82 6.47 5.10 -5.20
CA ALA A 82 5.10 4.80 -5.62
C ALA A 82 4.08 5.57 -4.77
N GLN A 83 4.25 5.64 -3.45
CA GLN A 83 3.37 6.43 -2.58
C GLN A 83 3.44 7.92 -2.90
N ALA A 84 4.63 8.47 -3.14
CA ALA A 84 4.78 9.87 -3.53
C ALA A 84 4.11 10.17 -4.89
N ALA A 85 4.35 9.32 -5.89
CA ALA A 85 3.70 9.44 -7.20
C ALA A 85 2.18 9.31 -7.10
N TRP A 86 1.68 8.43 -6.22
CA TRP A 86 0.26 8.26 -5.98
C TRP A 86 -0.38 9.50 -5.34
N ILE A 87 0.22 10.06 -4.28
CA ILE A 87 -0.28 11.30 -3.65
C ILE A 87 -0.23 12.47 -4.64
N LEU A 88 0.80 12.55 -5.47
CA LEU A 88 0.86 13.52 -6.56
C LEU A 88 -0.28 13.31 -7.58
N GLY A 89 -0.61 12.07 -7.93
CA GLY A 89 -1.76 11.76 -8.78
C GLY A 89 -3.08 12.21 -8.13
N VAL A 90 -3.25 11.92 -6.84
CA VAL A 90 -4.41 12.37 -6.05
C VAL A 90 -4.54 13.88 -6.00
N SER A 91 -3.43 14.63 -5.94
CA SER A 91 -3.48 16.10 -5.91
C SER A 91 -3.78 16.71 -7.28
N LEU A 92 -3.26 16.11 -8.36
CA LEU A 92 -3.34 16.69 -9.71
C LEU A 92 -4.58 16.25 -10.52
N LEU A 93 -5.12 15.06 -10.26
CA LEU A 93 -6.19 14.46 -11.06
C LEU A 93 -7.50 14.36 -10.25
N PRO A 94 -8.68 14.35 -10.89
CA PRO A 94 -9.91 13.94 -10.23
C PRO A 94 -9.75 12.53 -9.63
N LEU A 95 -10.30 12.31 -8.43
CA LEU A 95 -10.21 11.01 -7.74
C LEU A 95 -10.70 9.85 -8.62
N ALA A 96 -11.77 10.06 -9.39
CA ALA A 96 -12.30 9.08 -10.32
C ALA A 96 -11.26 8.63 -11.37
N THR A 97 -10.44 9.57 -11.88
CA THR A 97 -9.38 9.27 -12.85
C THR A 97 -8.24 8.50 -12.19
N VAL A 98 -7.87 8.84 -10.96
CA VAL A 98 -6.84 8.10 -10.20
C VAL A 98 -7.26 6.65 -10.00
N PHE A 99 -8.50 6.41 -9.55
CA PHE A 99 -9.01 5.04 -9.37
C PHE A 99 -9.17 4.29 -10.71
N ALA A 100 -9.54 4.99 -11.79
CA ALA A 100 -9.58 4.37 -13.12
C ALA A 100 -8.20 3.85 -13.54
N ILE A 101 -7.12 4.59 -13.25
CA ILE A 101 -5.75 4.13 -13.47
C ILE A 101 -5.42 2.95 -12.55
N GLU A 102 -5.85 2.96 -11.29
CA GLU A 102 -5.61 1.84 -10.37
C GLU A 102 -6.27 0.54 -10.82
N PHE A 103 -7.40 0.58 -11.52
CA PHE A 103 -8.01 -0.62 -12.11
C PHE A 103 -7.13 -1.29 -13.16
N THR A 104 -6.10 -0.61 -13.67
CA THR A 104 -5.09 -1.21 -14.56
C THR A 104 -3.99 -1.97 -13.81
N THR A 105 -3.93 -1.89 -12.48
CA THR A 105 -2.92 -2.58 -11.64
C THR A 105 -2.78 -4.07 -11.95
N PRO A 106 -3.86 -4.86 -12.14
CA PRO A 106 -3.73 -6.28 -12.47
C PRO A 106 -2.94 -6.54 -13.76
N ILE A 107 -3.05 -5.65 -14.75
CA ILE A 107 -2.32 -5.74 -16.02
C ILE A 107 -0.82 -5.52 -15.76
N TRP A 108 -0.48 -4.45 -15.05
CA TRP A 108 0.92 -4.15 -14.70
C TRP A 108 1.55 -5.24 -13.84
N VAL A 109 0.81 -5.79 -12.87
CA VAL A 109 1.27 -6.89 -12.03
C VAL A 109 1.52 -8.14 -12.86
N ALA A 110 0.62 -8.49 -13.80
CA ALA A 110 0.81 -9.62 -14.71
C ALA A 110 2.08 -9.44 -15.57
N LEU A 111 2.29 -8.26 -16.16
CA LEU A 111 3.49 -7.95 -16.94
C LEU A 111 4.77 -8.07 -16.10
N MET A 112 4.77 -7.48 -14.90
CA MET A 112 5.92 -7.52 -14.00
C MET A 112 6.19 -8.93 -13.47
N ALA A 113 5.18 -9.77 -13.29
CA ALA A 113 5.36 -11.17 -12.92
C ALA A 113 6.11 -11.96 -13.99
N VAL A 114 5.82 -11.72 -15.28
CA VAL A 114 6.59 -12.33 -16.37
C VAL A 114 8.04 -11.84 -16.36
N LEU A 115 8.25 -10.52 -16.23
CA LEU A 115 9.57 -9.91 -16.33
C LEU A 115 10.49 -10.21 -15.13
N LEU A 116 9.94 -10.20 -13.91
CA LEU A 116 10.73 -10.29 -12.68
C LEU A 116 10.72 -11.69 -12.05
N LEU A 117 9.63 -12.45 -12.21
CA LEU A 117 9.47 -13.78 -11.62
C LEU A 117 9.64 -14.90 -12.66
N ASN A 118 9.85 -14.58 -13.94
CA ASN A 118 9.89 -15.53 -15.06
C ASN A 118 8.63 -16.44 -15.13
N GLU A 119 7.48 -15.94 -14.66
CA GLU A 119 6.21 -16.67 -14.76
C GLU A 119 5.72 -16.68 -16.22
N ARG A 120 5.08 -17.79 -16.64
CA ARG A 120 4.42 -17.88 -17.95
C ARG A 120 2.97 -17.41 -17.84
N LEU A 121 2.55 -16.54 -18.76
CA LEU A 121 1.14 -16.13 -18.87
C LEU A 121 0.30 -17.29 -19.41
N ASN A 122 -0.59 -17.83 -18.58
CA ASN A 122 -1.63 -18.75 -19.03
C ASN A 122 -2.81 -17.97 -19.63
N ARG A 123 -3.52 -18.58 -20.60
CA ARG A 123 -4.69 -17.97 -21.28
C ARG A 123 -5.74 -17.42 -20.32
N GLY A 124 -5.97 -18.08 -19.18
CA GLY A 124 -6.92 -17.61 -18.15
C GLY A 124 -6.48 -16.37 -17.36
N ARG A 125 -5.27 -15.85 -17.56
CA ARG A 125 -4.75 -14.61 -16.94
C ARG A 125 -4.73 -13.43 -17.92
N LEU A 126 -4.98 -13.69 -19.20
CA LEU A 126 -4.98 -12.71 -20.30
C LEU A 126 -6.40 -12.24 -20.68
N VAL A 127 -7.44 -12.95 -20.22
CA VAL A 127 -8.85 -12.73 -20.55
C VAL A 127 -9.59 -12.27 -19.31
#